data_AF-A0A552X0F9-F1
#
_entry.id   AF-A0A552X0F9-F1
#
_cell.length_a   1.000
_cell.length_b   1.000
_cell.length_c   1.000
_cell.angle_alpha   90.00
_cell.angle_beta   90.00
_cell.angle_gamma   90.00
#
_symmetry.space_group_name_H-M   'P 1'
#
loop_
_entity.id
_entity.type
_entity.pdbx_description
1 polymer ?
#
loop_
_entity_poly.entity_id
_entity_poly.type
_entity_poly.pdbx_seq_one_letter_code
_entity_poly.pdbx_strand_id
1 'polypeptide(L)'
;MQTEQQPCAVAEELSGYLDGELSQQEQQRVMIHLRSCPHCQQLLADMQALRGDMKVAVHVSADARDLPKIMGDKPARWLGILGWSALILGVLLVTSFFFWELALDLLTNSSVPWWVRLGIAGFYLGLLGLFLMVLRQRLVAMKTDKYRKVKL
;
A
#
# COMPACT_ATOMS: atom_id res chain seq x y z
N MET A 1 17.13 -44.77 -14.89
CA MET A 1 18.02 -43.60 -14.90
C MET A 1 18.03 -43.04 -13.50
N GLN A 2 18.91 -43.58 -12.66
CA GLN A 2 19.07 -43.22 -11.25
C GLN A 2 20.37 -42.41 -11.19
N THR A 3 20.28 -41.10 -11.03
CA THR A 3 21.45 -40.29 -10.69
C THR A 3 21.53 -40.29 -9.17
N GLU A 4 22.44 -41.10 -8.64
CA GLU A 4 22.75 -41.17 -7.22
C GLU A 4 23.08 -39.76 -6.70
N GLN A 5 22.39 -39.36 -5.63
CA GLN A 5 22.66 -38.12 -4.90
C GLN A 5 24.01 -38.27 -4.18
N GLN A 6 25.11 -37.98 -4.89
CA GLN A 6 26.41 -37.79 -4.26
C GLN A 6 26.37 -36.44 -3.51
N PRO A 7 26.65 -36.38 -2.20
CA PRO A 7 26.67 -35.12 -1.46
C PRO A 7 27.79 -34.23 -2.01
N CYS A 8 27.41 -33.22 -2.79
CA CYS A 8 28.35 -32.25 -3.33
C CYS A 8 28.67 -31.23 -2.24
N ALA A 9 29.91 -31.25 -1.74
CA ALA A 9 30.36 -30.45 -0.60
C ALA A 9 30.20 -28.92 -0.78
N VAL A 10 30.03 -28.45 -2.02
CA VAL A 10 29.91 -27.01 -2.35
C VAL A 10 28.49 -26.60 -2.77
N ALA A 11 27.50 -27.50 -2.66
CA ALA A 11 26.14 -27.21 -3.13
C ALA A 11 25.52 -25.98 -2.45
N GLU A 12 25.78 -25.81 -1.15
CA GLU A 12 25.33 -24.66 -0.35
C GLU A 12 26.08 -23.37 -0.72
N GLU A 13 27.34 -23.48 -1.14
CA GLU A 13 28.21 -22.35 -1.51
C GLU A 13 27.88 -21.78 -2.90
N LEU A 14 27.15 -22.52 -3.76
CA LEU A 14 26.80 -22.09 -5.14
C LEU A 14 25.95 -20.81 -5.20
N SER A 15 25.01 -20.62 -4.26
CA SER A 15 24.22 -19.38 -4.20
C SER A 15 25.11 -18.19 -3.84
N GLY A 16 25.97 -18.34 -2.83
CA GLY A 16 26.93 -17.30 -2.46
C GLY A 16 27.92 -16.99 -3.58
N TYR A 17 28.30 -17.98 -4.39
CA TYR A 17 29.12 -17.78 -5.58
C TYR A 17 28.38 -16.94 -6.65
N LEU A 18 27.09 -17.21 -6.88
CA LEU A 18 26.26 -16.48 -7.85
C LEU A 18 26.01 -15.02 -7.44
N ASP A 19 25.95 -14.76 -6.14
CA ASP A 19 25.72 -13.43 -5.57
C ASP A 19 27.03 -12.66 -5.27
N GLY A 20 28.18 -13.34 -5.35
CA GLY A 20 29.50 -12.74 -5.13
C GLY A 20 29.85 -12.52 -3.66
N GLU A 21 29.17 -13.22 -2.75
CA GLU A 21 29.30 -13.06 -1.29
C GLU A 21 30.36 -13.98 -0.66
N LEU A 22 30.89 -14.94 -1.42
CA LEU A 22 31.96 -15.84 -0.96
C LEU A 22 33.31 -15.11 -0.81
N SER A 23 34.07 -15.51 0.21
CA SER A 23 35.48 -15.12 0.34
C SER A 23 36.32 -15.69 -0.81
N GLN A 24 37.52 -15.14 -1.05
CA GLN A 24 38.41 -15.63 -2.11
C GLN A 24 38.75 -17.12 -1.98
N GLN A 25 38.89 -17.62 -0.74
CA GLN A 25 39.19 -19.03 -0.49
C GLN A 25 38.02 -19.95 -0.86
N GLU A 26 36.79 -19.54 -0.55
CA GLU A 26 35.57 -20.27 -0.86
C GLU A 26 35.27 -20.22 -2.37
N GLN A 27 35.44 -19.07 -3.02
CA GLN A 27 35.30 -18.96 -4.48
C GLN A 27 36.27 -19.89 -5.22
N GLN A 28 37.54 -19.96 -4.77
CA GLN A 28 38.53 -20.86 -5.36
C GLN A 28 38.11 -22.33 -5.21
N ARG A 29 37.57 -22.71 -4.04
CA ARG A 29 37.08 -24.07 -3.76
C ARG A 29 35.91 -24.42 -4.69
N VAL A 30 34.91 -23.53 -4.81
CA VAL A 30 33.76 -23.71 -5.70
C VAL A 30 34.23 -23.84 -7.15
N MET A 31 35.14 -22.99 -7.63
CA MET A 31 35.67 -23.06 -9.00
C MET A 31 36.37 -24.39 -9.31
N ILE A 32 37.17 -24.91 -8.38
CA ILE A 32 37.85 -26.19 -8.56
C ILE A 32 36.82 -27.33 -8.64
N HIS A 33 35.81 -27.29 -7.78
CA HIS A 33 34.74 -28.29 -7.80
C HIS A 33 33.90 -28.22 -9.08
N LEU A 34 33.56 -27.02 -9.55
CA LEU A 34 32.84 -26.80 -10.80
C LEU A 34 33.57 -27.38 -12.01
N ARG A 35 34.91 -27.49 -12.00
CA ARG A 35 35.64 -28.14 -13.11
C ARG A 35 35.49 -29.67 -13.15
N SER A 36 35.15 -30.29 -12.02
CA SER A 36 35.15 -31.75 -11.85
C SER A 36 33.76 -32.36 -11.67
N CYS A 37 32.75 -31.56 -11.31
CA CYS A 37 31.40 -32.03 -11.03
C CYS A 37 30.38 -31.51 -12.05
N PRO A 38 29.89 -32.36 -12.99
CA PRO A 38 28.85 -31.98 -13.94
C PRO A 38 27.52 -31.59 -13.28
N HIS A 39 27.18 -32.19 -12.14
CA HIS A 39 25.95 -31.90 -11.42
C HIS A 39 25.91 -30.45 -10.89
N CYS A 40 27.00 -29.98 -10.28
CA CYS A 40 27.09 -28.60 -9.80
C CYS A 40 27.12 -27.57 -10.94
N GLN A 41 27.67 -27.92 -12.10
CA GLN A 41 27.60 -27.06 -13.30
C GLN A 41 26.15 -26.88 -13.76
N GLN A 42 25.38 -27.97 -13.81
CA GLN A 42 23.99 -27.93 -14.21
C GLN A 42 23.14 -27.13 -13.20
N LEU A 43 23.32 -27.36 -11.90
CA LEU A 43 22.62 -26.61 -10.86
C LEU A 43 22.92 -25.09 -10.93
N LEU A 44 24.18 -24.71 -11.18
CA LEU A 44 24.54 -23.30 -11.36
C LEU A 44 23.85 -22.68 -12.59
N ALA A 45 23.78 -23.43 -13.70
CA ALA A 45 23.10 -22.99 -14.92
C ALA A 45 21.59 -22.80 -14.70
N ASP A 46 20.95 -23.71 -13.96
CA ASP A 46 19.53 -23.62 -13.61
C ASP A 46 19.24 -22.38 -12.75
N MET A 47 20.09 -22.11 -11.74
CA MET A 47 19.97 -20.91 -10.90
C MET A 47 20.20 -19.61 -11.70
N GLN A 48 21.12 -19.62 -12.67
CA GLN A 48 21.36 -18.48 -13.57
C GLN A 48 20.16 -18.22 -14.48
N ALA A 49 19.52 -19.27 -15.02
CA ALA A 49 18.33 -19.17 -15.85
C ALA A 49 17.16 -18.56 -15.08
N LEU A 50 16.87 -19.06 -13.87
CA LEU A 50 15.81 -18.52 -13.00
C LEU A 50 16.03 -17.05 -12.65
N ARG A 51 17.29 -16.65 -12.38
CA ARG A 51 17.64 -15.25 -12.12
C ARG A 51 17.41 -14.37 -13.35
N GLY A 52 17.69 -14.88 -14.54
CA GLY A 52 17.41 -14.21 -15.81
C GLY A 52 15.91 -13.95 -16.00
N ASP A 53 15.10 -14.98 -15.81
CA ASP A 53 13.63 -14.90 -15.96
C ASP A 53 13.01 -13.93 -14.95
N MET A 54 13.49 -13.94 -13.70
CA MET A 54 13.04 -12.98 -12.68
C MET A 54 13.39 -11.53 -13.05
N LYS A 55 14.58 -11.25 -13.60
CA LYS A 55 14.94 -9.90 -14.06
C LYS A 55 13.99 -9.40 -15.15
N VAL A 56 13.57 -10.28 -16.05
CA VAL A 56 12.61 -9.94 -17.11
C VAL A 56 11.21 -9.69 -16.52
N ALA A 57 10.76 -10.50 -15.57
CA ALA A 57 9.46 -10.33 -14.92
C ALA A 57 9.36 -9.04 -14.09
N VAL A 58 10.44 -8.62 -13.43
CA VAL A 58 10.47 -7.39 -12.62
C VAL A 58 10.35 -6.13 -13.49
N HIS A 59 10.79 -6.16 -14.75
CA HIS A 59 10.61 -5.02 -15.66
C HIS A 59 9.16 -4.75 -16.11
N VAL A 60 8.20 -5.60 -15.69
CA VAL A 60 6.76 -5.37 -15.94
C VAL A 60 6.11 -4.47 -14.87
N SER A 61 6.82 -4.10 -13.79
CA SER A 61 6.36 -3.02 -12.91
C SER A 61 6.58 -1.69 -13.63
N ALA A 62 5.48 -0.96 -13.89
CA ALA A 62 5.46 0.35 -14.55
C ALA A 62 6.73 1.18 -14.24
N ASP A 63 7.46 1.52 -15.30
CA ASP A 63 8.66 2.33 -15.22
C ASP A 63 8.32 3.64 -14.47
N ALA A 64 9.15 4.05 -13.50
CA ALA A 64 8.96 5.29 -12.76
C ALA A 64 8.84 6.51 -13.69
N ARG A 65 9.34 6.40 -14.94
CA ARG A 65 9.21 7.41 -16.00
C ARG A 65 7.78 7.57 -16.56
N ASP A 66 6.95 6.53 -16.50
CA ASP A 66 5.56 6.56 -16.97
C ASP A 66 4.57 7.07 -15.90
N LEU A 67 5.00 7.09 -14.65
CA LEU A 67 4.23 7.60 -13.51
C LEU A 67 3.62 9.00 -13.72
N PRO A 68 4.36 10.03 -14.22
CA PRO A 68 3.76 11.34 -14.48
C PRO A 68 2.69 11.33 -15.58
N LYS A 69 2.74 10.36 -16.51
CA LYS A 69 1.75 10.23 -17.59
C LYS A 69 0.43 9.65 -17.06
N ILE A 70 0.52 8.66 -16.17
CA ILE A 70 -0.64 8.02 -15.52
C ILE A 70 -1.26 8.94 -14.45
N MET A 71 -0.43 9.64 -13.67
CA MET A 71 -0.89 10.60 -12.65
C MET A 71 -1.45 11.89 -13.26
N GLY A 72 -1.16 12.15 -14.55
CA GLY A 72 -1.56 13.34 -15.30
C GLY A 72 -2.97 13.29 -15.89
N ASP A 73 -3.72 12.21 -15.68
CA ASP A 73 -5.07 12.03 -16.24
C ASP A 73 -6.10 12.99 -15.61
N LYS A 74 -6.18 14.17 -16.22
CA LYS A 74 -7.12 15.26 -15.88
C LYS A 74 -8.59 14.82 -15.81
N PRO A 75 -9.14 13.97 -16.71
CA PRO A 75 -10.55 13.61 -16.63
C PRO A 75 -10.88 12.78 -15.38
N ALA A 76 -9.99 11.85 -14.99
CA ALA A 76 -10.17 11.01 -13.81
C ALA A 76 -10.23 11.85 -12.52
N ARG A 77 -9.38 12.88 -12.43
CA ARG A 77 -9.37 13.80 -11.28
C ARG A 77 -10.64 14.62 -11.17
N TRP A 78 -11.20 15.09 -12.29
CA TRP A 78 -12.44 15.86 -12.31
C TRP A 78 -13.66 15.02 -11.94
N LEU A 79 -13.76 13.80 -12.47
CA LEU A 79 -14.80 12.83 -12.09
C LEU A 79 -14.78 12.55 -10.59
N GLY A 80 -13.59 12.38 -10.02
CA GLY A 80 -13.42 12.21 -8.57
C GLY A 80 -13.94 13.41 -7.78
N ILE A 81 -13.56 14.63 -8.14
CA ILE A 81 -14.01 15.85 -7.45
C ILE A 81 -15.54 16.01 -7.55
N LEU A 82 -16.10 15.83 -8.74
CA LEU A 82 -17.55 15.92 -8.96
C LEU A 82 -18.30 14.86 -8.14
N GLY A 83 -17.85 13.60 -8.17
CA GLY A 83 -18.45 12.51 -7.41
C GLY A 83 -18.44 12.77 -5.90
N TRP A 84 -17.29 13.18 -5.35
CA TRP A 84 -17.18 13.52 -3.93
C TRP A 84 -18.03 14.74 -3.55
N SER A 85 -18.12 15.75 -4.42
CA SER A 85 -18.95 16.94 -4.16
C SER A 85 -20.44 16.60 -4.11
N ALA A 86 -20.91 15.76 -5.03
CA ALA A 86 -22.30 15.30 -5.08
C ALA A 86 -22.63 14.45 -3.84
N LEU A 87 -21.71 13.57 -3.41
CA LEU A 87 -21.85 12.78 -2.20
C LEU A 87 -21.95 13.65 -0.94
N ILE A 88 -21.04 14.62 -0.78
CA ILE A 88 -21.05 15.53 0.38
C ILE A 88 -22.35 16.32 0.42
N LEU A 89 -22.79 16.86 -0.73
CA LEU A 89 -24.05 17.58 -0.83
C LEU A 89 -25.25 16.71 -0.44
N GLY A 90 -25.31 15.47 -0.96
CA GLY A 90 -26.38 14.53 -0.63
C GLY A 90 -26.42 14.18 0.87
N VAL A 91 -25.26 13.88 1.46
CA VAL A 91 -25.15 13.62 2.91
C VAL A 91 -25.61 14.82 3.72
N LEU A 92 -25.22 16.04 3.36
CA LEU A 92 -25.63 17.25 4.06
C LEU A 92 -27.15 17.48 4.02
N LEU A 93 -27.80 17.24 2.87
CA LEU A 93 -29.25 17.39 2.75
C LEU A 93 -30.00 16.35 3.58
N VAL A 94 -29.59 15.08 3.50
CA VAL A 94 -30.20 13.99 4.27
C VAL A 94 -30.04 14.25 5.76
N THR A 95 -28.80 14.48 6.22
CA THR A 95 -28.53 14.75 7.65
C THR A 95 -29.27 15.99 8.16
N SER A 96 -29.38 17.06 7.36
CA SER A 96 -30.14 18.26 7.76
C SER A 96 -31.63 17.98 7.91
N PHE A 97 -32.22 17.20 7.00
CA PHE A 97 -33.62 16.80 7.10
C PHE A 97 -33.89 15.97 8.36
N PHE A 98 -33.09 14.93 8.59
CA PHE A 98 -33.20 14.09 9.79
C PHE A 98 -32.99 14.88 11.08
N PHE A 99 -32.02 15.79 11.09
CA PHE A 99 -31.77 16.65 12.26
C PHE A 99 -32.93 17.62 12.51
N TRP A 100 -33.53 18.16 11.45
CA TRP A 100 -34.69 19.05 11.55
C TRP A 100 -35.92 18.34 12.11
N GLU A 101 -36.27 17.16 11.59
CA GLU A 101 -37.39 16.36 12.13
C GLU A 101 -37.13 15.96 13.58
N LEU A 102 -35.93 15.49 13.88
CA LEU A 102 -35.53 15.13 15.24
C LEU A 102 -35.64 16.32 16.21
N ALA A 103 -35.28 17.53 15.77
CA ALA A 103 -35.37 18.73 16.58
C ALA A 103 -36.84 19.11 16.87
N LEU A 104 -37.73 19.03 15.87
CA LEU A 104 -39.16 19.27 16.04
C LEU A 104 -39.79 18.25 16.99
N ASP A 105 -39.46 16.96 16.84
CA ASP A 105 -39.96 15.92 17.74
C ASP A 105 -39.45 16.08 19.17
N LEU A 106 -38.18 16.46 19.36
CA LEU A 106 -37.62 16.74 20.69
C LEU A 106 -38.27 17.96 21.37
N LEU A 107 -38.59 19.00 20.60
CA LEU A 107 -39.10 20.28 21.13
C LEU A 107 -40.62 20.30 21.30
N THR A 108 -41.37 19.65 20.41
CA THR A 108 -42.84 19.75 20.35
C THR A 108 -43.55 18.53 20.93
N ASN A 109 -42.99 17.32 20.81
CA ASN A 109 -43.62 16.10 21.30
C ASN A 109 -43.10 15.71 22.71
N SER A 110 -43.95 15.88 23.73
CA SER A 110 -43.65 15.54 25.14
C SER A 110 -43.79 14.04 25.48
N SER A 111 -43.69 13.16 24.49
CA SER A 111 -43.76 11.70 24.67
C SER A 111 -42.40 11.05 24.98
N VAL A 112 -41.30 11.72 24.61
CA VAL A 112 -39.94 11.21 24.79
C VAL A 112 -39.37 11.65 26.15
N PRO A 113 -38.90 10.71 27.00
CA PRO A 113 -38.27 11.04 28.28
C PRO A 113 -37.05 11.95 28.14
N TRP A 114 -36.86 12.88 29.07
CA TRP A 114 -35.82 13.92 28.99
C TRP A 114 -34.38 13.37 28.93
N TRP A 115 -34.09 12.23 29.56
CA TRP A 115 -32.76 11.61 29.52
C TRP A 115 -32.41 11.07 28.13
N VAL A 116 -33.40 10.57 27.37
CA VAL A 116 -33.20 10.12 25.98
C VAL A 116 -32.84 11.33 25.10
N ARG A 117 -33.51 12.47 25.32
CA ARG A 117 -33.21 13.73 24.61
C ARG A 117 -31.76 14.17 24.84
N LEU A 118 -31.31 14.14 26.10
CA LEU A 118 -29.92 14.44 26.43
C LEU A 118 -28.93 13.45 25.83
N GLY A 119 -29.23 12.15 25.85
CA GLY A 119 -28.39 11.12 25.24
C GLY A 119 -28.20 11.35 23.74
N ILE A 120 -29.28 11.62 23.02
CA ILE A 120 -29.25 11.91 21.57
C ILE A 120 -28.50 13.21 21.29
N ALA A 121 -28.80 14.30 22.02
CA ALA A 121 -28.12 15.58 21.86
C ALA A 121 -26.60 15.44 22.12
N GLY A 122 -26.22 14.72 23.18
CA GLY A 122 -24.82 14.45 23.51
C GLY A 122 -24.12 13.63 22.43
N PHE A 123 -24.79 12.63 21.84
CA PHE A 123 -24.24 11.84 20.74
C PHE A 123 -23.93 12.69 19.51
N TYR A 124 -24.88 13.51 19.04
CA TYR A 124 -24.67 14.38 17.88
C TYR A 124 -23.64 15.48 18.14
N LEU A 125 -23.67 16.10 19.32
CA LEU A 125 -22.66 17.10 19.71
C LEU A 125 -21.25 16.47 19.81
N GLY A 126 -21.15 15.25 20.34
CA GLY A 126 -19.90 14.50 20.41
C GLY A 126 -19.34 14.18 19.02
N LEU A 127 -20.19 13.68 18.12
CA LEU A 127 -19.80 13.37 16.74
C LEU A 127 -19.37 14.64 15.99
N LEU A 128 -20.12 15.74 16.13
CA LEU A 128 -19.77 17.04 15.57
C LEU A 128 -18.44 17.55 16.13
N GLY A 129 -18.22 17.45 17.45
CA GLY A 129 -16.97 17.85 18.10
C GLY A 129 -15.76 17.06 17.60
N LEU A 130 -15.88 15.72 17.51
CA LEU A 130 -14.84 14.86 16.95
C LEU A 130 -14.55 15.21 15.48
N PHE A 131 -15.59 15.43 14.68
CA PHE A 131 -15.45 15.83 13.29
C PHE A 131 -14.71 17.17 13.16
N LEU A 132 -15.10 18.19 13.93
CA LEU A 132 -14.44 19.50 13.92
C LEU A 132 -12.98 19.41 14.39
N MET A 133 -12.69 18.54 15.36
CA MET A 133 -11.31 18.29 15.82
C MET A 133 -10.45 17.70 14.70
N VAL A 134 -10.91 16.64 14.04
CA VAL A 134 -10.21 16.02 12.91
C VAL A 134 -10.11 16.98 11.72
N LEU A 135 -11.17 17.73 11.42
CA LEU A 135 -11.16 18.75 10.37
C LEU A 135 -10.10 19.81 10.64
N ARG A 136 -10.03 20.33 11.87
CA ARG A 136 -9.00 21.29 12.28
C ARG A 136 -7.61 20.69 12.11
N GLN A 137 -7.38 19.46 12.58
CA GLN A 137 -6.10 18.76 12.43
C GLN A 137 -5.71 18.66 10.95
N ARG A 138 -6.65 18.28 10.09
CA ARG A 138 -6.42 18.13 8.65
C ARG A 138 -6.12 19.46 7.97
N LEU A 139 -6.85 20.54 8.31
CA LEU A 139 -6.63 21.88 7.77
C LEU A 139 -5.26 22.45 8.18
N VAL A 140 -4.82 22.19 9.40
CA VAL A 140 -3.47 22.58 9.87
C VAL A 140 -2.41 21.78 9.13
N ALA A 141 -2.54 20.45 9.08
CA ALA A 141 -1.59 19.58 8.38
C ALA A 141 -1.44 19.94 6.89
N MET A 142 -2.53 20.32 6.22
CA MET A 142 -2.51 20.77 4.82
C MET A 142 -1.69 22.06 4.60
N LYS A 143 -1.56 22.91 5.64
CA LYS A 143 -0.74 24.12 5.58
C LYS A 143 0.74 23.84 5.87
N THR A 144 1.04 22.87 6.73
CA THR A 144 2.41 22.54 7.19
C THR A 144 3.06 21.36 6.47
N ASP A 145 2.44 20.83 5.41
CA ASP A 145 2.99 19.71 4.65
C ASP A 145 4.30 20.08 3.92
N LYS A 146 5.41 19.52 4.40
CA LYS A 146 6.77 19.69 3.87
C LYS A 146 6.91 19.21 2.43
N TYR A 147 6.15 18.19 2.04
CA TYR A 147 6.27 17.55 0.73
C TYR A 147 5.41 18.21 -0.34
N ARG A 148 4.55 19.16 0.03
CA ARG A 148 3.65 19.87 -0.91
C ARG A 148 4.38 20.61 -2.03
N LYS A 149 5.65 20.99 -1.85
CA LYS A 149 6.45 21.73 -2.84
C LYS A 149 7.40 20.85 -3.66
N VAL A 150 7.50 19.56 -3.34
CA VAL A 150 8.38 18.63 -4.07
C VAL A 150 7.60 18.12 -5.27
N LYS A 151 8.06 18.48 -6.48
CA LYS A 151 7.60 17.84 -7.72
C LYS A 151 8.35 16.51 -7.83
N LEU A 152 7.60 15.40 -7.76
CA LEU A 152 8.08 14.06 -8.12
C LEU A 152 8.27 13.98 -9.63
#